data_AF-A0A1Q3IZZ0-F1
#
_entry.id   AF-A0A1Q3IZZ0-F1
#
_cell.length_a   1.000
_cell.length_b   1.000
_cell.length_c   1.000
_cell.angle_alpha   90.00
_cell.angle_beta   90.00
_cell.angle_gamma   90.00
#
_symmetry.space_group_name_H-M   'P 1'
#
loop_
_entity.id
_entity.type
_entity.pdbx_description
1 polymer ?
#
loop_
_entity_poly.entity_id
_entity_poly.type
_entity_poly.pdbx_seq_one_letter_code
_entity_poly.pdbx_strand_id
1 'polypeptide(L)'
;MIVGFSPFILFAFLSRLSADLALWAAFAAAFVVTIRDFVESPSLRLLDAVSLLLFALLALVRGFFDPNLSLAAVRFIAETVLFLALAVPLAAGRAFSMDYARLDPREAEWPPALFRQVNRRVSAVWVLAFAAMAAADAAVTFSPAVPLWSSIAVSIAALGAAITVTLRYPPLAAKDLNR
;
A
#
# COMPACT_ATOMS: atom_id res chain seq x y z
N MET A 1 -10.75 2.46 3.14
CA MET A 1 -9.45 1.77 2.97
C MET A 1 -8.67 2.23 1.72
N ILE A 2 -9.23 2.20 0.50
CA ILE A 2 -8.47 2.52 -0.74
C ILE A 2 -7.79 3.89 -0.71
N VAL A 3 -8.43 4.89 -0.10
CA VAL A 3 -7.85 6.23 0.06
C VAL A 3 -6.51 6.21 0.80
N GLY A 4 -6.33 5.32 1.80
CA GLY A 4 -5.06 5.13 2.50
C GLY A 4 -3.92 4.63 1.60
N PHE A 5 -4.24 3.97 0.48
CA PHE A 5 -3.27 3.54 -0.52
C PHE A 5 -3.01 4.58 -1.62
N SER A 6 -3.71 5.72 -1.62
CA SER A 6 -3.54 6.77 -2.64
C SER A 6 -2.08 7.18 -2.86
N PRO A 7 -1.23 7.37 -1.81
CA PRO A 7 0.17 7.73 -1.99
C PRO A 7 0.93 6.69 -2.82
N PHE A 8 0.78 5.41 -2.47
CA PHE A 8 1.43 4.31 -3.18
C PHE A 8 0.89 4.15 -4.60
N ILE A 9 -0.43 4.27 -4.79
CA ILE A 9 -1.04 4.18 -6.12
C ILE A 9 -0.49 5.29 -7.02
N LEU A 10 -0.46 6.55 -6.54
CA LEU A 10 0.12 7.66 -7.27
C LEU A 10 1.59 7.41 -7.61
N PHE A 11 2.38 6.93 -6.64
CA PHE A 11 3.77 6.54 -6.89
C PHE A 11 3.86 5.50 -8.02
N ALA A 12 3.13 4.38 -7.93
CA ALA A 12 3.20 3.28 -8.89
C ALA A 12 2.78 3.67 -10.33
N PHE A 13 1.90 4.65 -10.48
CA PHE A 13 1.49 5.18 -11.78
C PHE A 13 2.47 6.23 -12.32
N LEU A 14 2.83 7.22 -11.50
CA LEU A 14 3.66 8.35 -11.91
C LEU A 14 5.13 7.97 -12.08
N SER A 15 5.59 6.89 -11.43
CA SER A 15 6.99 6.43 -11.54
C SER A 15 7.37 6.04 -12.97
N ARG A 16 6.39 5.85 -13.85
CA ARG A 16 6.57 5.57 -15.29
C ARG A 16 6.99 6.81 -16.07
N LEU A 17 6.74 8.00 -15.53
CA LEU A 17 7.05 9.29 -16.15
C LEU A 17 8.33 9.87 -15.55
N SER A 18 8.40 9.93 -14.22
CA SER A 18 9.55 10.42 -13.48
C SER A 18 9.50 9.91 -12.04
N ALA A 19 10.65 9.44 -11.54
CA ALA A 19 10.77 9.02 -10.15
C ALA A 19 10.57 10.20 -9.18
N ASP A 20 11.09 11.38 -9.52
CA ASP A 20 10.97 12.56 -8.67
C ASP A 20 9.53 13.05 -8.61
N LEU A 21 8.86 13.14 -9.77
CA LEU A 21 7.43 13.49 -9.84
C LEU A 21 6.60 12.51 -8.98
N ALA A 22 6.87 11.22 -9.11
CA ALA A 22 6.17 10.18 -8.38
C ALA A 22 6.36 10.28 -6.86
N LEU A 23 7.60 10.48 -6.40
CA LEU A 23 7.91 10.59 -4.98
C LEU A 23 7.31 11.84 -4.35
N TRP A 24 7.45 13.00 -4.99
CA TRP A 24 6.88 14.24 -4.47
C TRP A 24 5.35 14.22 -4.48
N ALA A 25 4.73 13.68 -5.53
CA ALA A 25 3.27 13.53 -5.59
C ALA A 25 2.76 12.52 -4.53
N ALA A 26 3.46 11.41 -4.34
CA ALA A 26 3.12 10.42 -3.31
C ALA A 26 3.30 11.00 -1.90
N PHE A 27 4.37 11.74 -1.64
CA PHE A 27 4.57 12.42 -0.37
C PHE A 27 3.45 13.45 -0.09
N ALA A 28 3.12 14.29 -1.08
CA ALA A 28 2.02 15.25 -0.95
C ALA A 28 0.69 14.54 -0.68
N ALA A 29 0.39 13.45 -1.37
CA ALA A 29 -0.79 12.66 -1.13
C ALA A 29 -0.80 12.01 0.27
N ALA A 30 0.34 11.48 0.73
CA ALA A 30 0.45 10.87 2.06
C ALA A 30 0.22 11.91 3.15
N PHE A 31 0.74 13.11 2.96
CA PHE A 31 0.54 14.24 3.87
C PHE A 31 -0.93 14.65 3.93
N VAL A 32 -1.59 14.83 2.76
CA VAL A 32 -3.01 15.17 2.68
C VAL A 32 -3.89 14.10 3.33
N VAL A 33 -3.66 12.83 3.02
CA VAL A 33 -4.41 11.70 3.59
C VAL A 33 -4.21 11.68 5.11
N THR A 34 -2.97 11.73 5.59
CA THR A 34 -2.67 11.66 7.02
C THR A 34 -3.30 12.82 7.80
N ILE A 35 -3.22 14.05 7.28
CA ILE A 35 -3.85 15.22 7.93
C ILE A 35 -5.37 15.08 7.93
N ARG A 36 -5.98 14.77 6.79
CA ARG A 36 -7.42 14.62 6.67
C ARG A 36 -7.92 13.60 7.69
N ASP A 37 -7.29 12.44 7.74
CA ASP A 37 -7.70 11.35 8.59
C ASP A 37 -7.45 11.66 10.08
N PHE A 38 -6.35 12.34 10.41
CA PHE A 38 -6.10 12.82 11.78
C PHE A 38 -7.14 13.84 12.26
N VAL A 39 -7.64 14.69 11.36
CA VAL A 39 -8.71 15.66 11.65
C VAL A 39 -10.06 14.97 11.82
N GLU A 40 -10.38 13.97 10.99
CA GLU A 40 -11.63 13.20 11.08
C GLU A 40 -11.66 12.26 12.31
N SER A 41 -10.51 11.65 12.63
CA SER A 41 -10.32 10.75 13.76
C SER A 41 -8.88 10.90 14.25
N PRO A 42 -8.63 11.35 15.50
CA PRO A 42 -7.28 11.58 16.03
C PRO A 42 -6.55 10.27 16.37
N SER A 43 -6.57 9.31 15.45
CA SER A 43 -5.85 8.05 15.50
C SER A 43 -4.94 7.94 14.28
N LEU A 44 -3.64 7.76 14.53
CA LEU A 44 -2.66 7.60 13.46
C LEU A 44 -2.69 6.14 12.99
N ARG A 45 -3.27 5.89 11.81
CA ARG A 45 -3.35 4.54 11.24
C ARG A 45 -1.99 4.12 10.70
N LEU A 46 -1.66 2.84 10.86
CA LEU A 46 -0.33 2.32 10.53
C LEU A 46 0.09 2.64 9.09
N LEU A 47 -0.79 2.39 8.12
CA LEU A 47 -0.50 2.57 6.69
C LEU A 47 -0.24 4.05 6.34
N ASP A 48 -0.98 4.99 6.95
CA ASP A 48 -0.80 6.42 6.69
C ASP A 48 0.55 6.90 7.22
N ALA A 49 0.89 6.52 8.46
CA ALA A 49 2.17 6.85 9.09
C ALA A 49 3.36 6.31 8.30
N VAL A 50 3.30 5.04 7.91
CA VAL A 50 4.35 4.38 7.11
C VAL A 50 4.47 5.03 5.75
N SER A 51 3.35 5.29 5.06
CA SER A 51 3.36 5.92 3.74
C SER A 51 3.95 7.33 3.80
N LEU A 52 3.53 8.14 4.78
CA LEU A 52 4.04 9.50 4.96
C LEU A 52 5.55 9.50 5.18
N LEU A 53 6.02 8.68 6.13
CA LEU A 53 7.44 8.60 6.45
C LEU A 53 8.26 8.08 5.26
N LEU A 54 7.80 7.01 4.62
CA LEU A 54 8.50 6.38 3.50
C LEU A 54 8.66 7.35 2.32
N PHE A 55 7.56 7.96 1.86
CA PHE A 55 7.62 8.84 0.70
C PHE A 55 8.32 10.16 1.01
N ALA A 56 8.21 10.69 2.22
CA ALA A 56 9.00 11.83 2.66
C ALA A 56 10.50 11.53 2.59
N LEU A 57 10.94 10.42 3.20
CA LEU A 57 12.34 10.03 3.22
C LEU A 57 12.88 9.74 1.81
N LEU A 58 12.15 8.99 0.98
CA LEU A 58 12.60 8.71 -0.38
C LEU A 58 12.65 9.97 -1.25
N ALA A 59 11.67 10.88 -1.13
CA ALA A 59 11.68 12.15 -1.85
C ALA A 59 12.88 13.02 -1.45
N LEU A 60 13.17 13.11 -0.14
CA LEU A 60 14.30 13.89 0.37
C LEU A 60 15.65 13.26 0.00
N VAL A 61 15.81 11.94 0.19
CA VAL A 61 17.04 11.22 -0.16
C VAL A 61 17.34 11.38 -1.63
N ARG A 62 16.38 11.08 -2.51
CA ARG A 62 16.59 11.21 -3.95
C ARG A 62 16.77 12.67 -4.36
N GLY A 63 15.97 13.59 -3.83
CA GLY A 63 16.00 15.00 -4.23
C GLY A 63 17.29 15.73 -3.85
N PHE A 64 17.92 15.35 -2.74
CA PHE A 64 19.03 16.14 -2.16
C PHE A 64 20.30 15.35 -1.88
N PHE A 65 20.22 14.05 -1.59
CA PHE A 65 21.38 13.26 -1.12
C PHE A 65 21.90 12.29 -2.17
N ASP A 66 21.02 11.62 -2.92
CA ASP A 66 21.37 10.72 -4.01
C ASP A 66 20.41 10.89 -5.22
N PRO A 67 20.60 11.95 -6.04
CA PRO A 67 19.80 12.20 -7.25
C PRO A 67 19.91 11.10 -8.31
N ASN A 68 20.99 10.32 -8.26
CA ASN A 68 21.27 9.26 -9.24
C ASN A 68 20.69 7.91 -8.82
N LEU A 69 20.04 7.82 -7.65
CA LEU A 69 19.35 6.61 -7.22
C LEU A 69 18.46 6.11 -8.36
N SER A 70 18.53 4.84 -8.72
CA SER A 70 17.79 4.35 -9.89
C SER A 70 16.29 4.26 -9.59
N LEU A 71 15.44 4.38 -10.62
CA LEU A 71 13.99 4.18 -10.46
C LEU A 71 13.68 2.77 -9.92
N ALA A 72 14.38 1.75 -10.41
CA ALA A 72 14.23 0.37 -9.94
C ALA A 72 14.53 0.24 -8.44
N ALA A 73 15.63 0.86 -7.97
CA ALA A 73 15.99 0.87 -6.56
C ALA A 73 14.94 1.58 -5.70
N VAL A 74 14.42 2.74 -6.13
CA VAL A 74 13.36 3.46 -5.40
C VAL A 74 12.11 2.60 -5.26
N ARG A 75 11.68 1.95 -6.34
CA ARG A 75 10.49 1.08 -6.34
C ARG A 75 10.70 -0.12 -5.43
N PHE A 76 11.85 -0.79 -5.56
CA PHE A 76 12.23 -1.90 -4.70
C PHE A 76 12.22 -1.53 -3.21
N ILE A 77 12.83 -0.40 -2.84
CA ILE A 77 12.84 0.09 -1.45
C ILE A 77 11.41 0.36 -0.98
N ALA A 78 10.61 1.11 -1.76
CA ALA A 78 9.26 1.48 -1.37
C ALA A 78 8.38 0.25 -1.12
N GLU A 79 8.40 -0.72 -2.03
CA GLU A 79 7.60 -1.94 -1.95
C GLU A 79 8.08 -2.86 -0.83
N THR A 80 9.39 -2.97 -0.63
CA THR A 80 9.96 -3.77 0.47
C THR A 80 9.60 -3.19 1.83
N VAL A 81 9.70 -1.87 2.00
CA VAL A 81 9.34 -1.21 3.26
C VAL A 81 7.85 -1.38 3.54
N LEU A 82 6.97 -1.17 2.55
CA LEU A 82 5.53 -1.39 2.71
C LEU A 82 5.20 -2.85 3.01
N PHE A 83 5.85 -3.80 2.32
CA PHE A 83 5.70 -5.22 2.60
C PHE A 83 6.04 -5.52 4.06
N LEU A 84 7.24 -5.18 4.52
CA LEU A 84 7.71 -5.51 5.87
C LEU A 84 6.88 -4.80 6.94
N ALA A 85 6.59 -3.51 6.76
CA ALA A 85 5.84 -2.70 7.72
C ALA A 85 4.41 -3.22 7.94
N LEU A 86 3.79 -3.81 6.90
CA LEU A 86 2.43 -4.35 6.99
C LEU A 86 2.40 -5.86 7.32
N ALA A 87 3.41 -6.62 6.89
CA ALA A 87 3.50 -8.06 7.13
C ALA A 87 3.74 -8.37 8.61
N VAL A 88 4.63 -7.62 9.27
CA VAL A 88 5.00 -7.87 10.67
C VAL A 88 3.80 -7.77 11.61
N PRO A 89 2.98 -6.69 11.60
CA PRO A 89 1.78 -6.60 12.43
C PRO A 89 0.71 -7.63 12.03
N LEU A 90 0.56 -7.93 10.74
CA LEU A 90 -0.39 -8.93 10.27
C LEU A 90 -0.05 -10.34 10.80
N ALA A 91 1.23 -10.70 10.82
CA ALA A 91 1.72 -11.94 11.42
C ALA A 91 1.43 -12.00 12.92
N ALA A 92 1.50 -10.87 13.62
CA ALA A 92 1.09 -10.71 15.01
C ALA A 92 -0.44 -10.62 15.21
N GLY A 93 -1.24 -10.82 14.15
CA GLY A 93 -2.71 -10.82 14.20
C GLY A 93 -3.36 -9.44 14.12
N ARG A 94 -2.60 -8.38 13.84
CA ARG A 94 -3.09 -7.00 13.70
C ARG A 94 -3.16 -6.61 12.23
N ALA A 95 -4.32 -6.84 11.62
CA ALA A 95 -4.64 -6.43 10.25
C ALA A 95 -4.83 -4.90 10.16
N PHE A 96 -3.99 -4.21 9.38
CA PHE A 96 -4.04 -2.75 9.21
C PHE A 96 -5.38 -2.25 8.64
N SER A 97 -6.09 -3.08 7.87
CA SER A 97 -7.36 -2.69 7.29
C SER A 97 -8.45 -2.47 8.34
N MET A 98 -8.32 -3.05 9.54
CA MET A 98 -9.26 -2.86 10.65
C MET A 98 -9.37 -1.39 11.07
N ASP A 99 -8.27 -0.63 11.00
CA ASP A 99 -8.26 0.79 11.36
C ASP A 99 -9.12 1.63 10.40
N TYR A 100 -9.26 1.17 9.15
CA TYR A 100 -10.14 1.79 8.17
C TYR A 100 -11.57 1.26 8.27
N ALA A 101 -11.74 -0.04 8.45
CA ALA A 101 -13.05 -0.69 8.48
C ALA A 101 -13.89 -0.27 9.69
N ARG A 102 -13.28 0.05 10.84
CA ARG A 102 -14.00 0.57 12.01
C ARG A 102 -14.68 1.91 11.75
N LEU A 103 -14.17 2.69 10.81
CA LEU A 103 -14.70 4.00 10.43
C LEU A 103 -15.70 3.89 9.26
N ASP A 104 -15.83 2.71 8.64
CA ASP A 104 -16.83 2.48 7.59
C ASP A 104 -18.16 2.09 8.23
N PRO A 105 -19.23 2.90 8.11
CA PRO A 105 -20.54 2.58 8.67
C PRO A 105 -21.11 1.24 8.18
N ARG A 106 -20.66 0.75 7.01
CA ARG A 106 -21.11 -0.53 6.44
C ARG A 106 -20.48 -1.73 7.12
N GLU A 107 -19.33 -1.56 7.77
CA GLU A 107 -18.55 -2.63 8.40
C GLU A 107 -18.48 -2.51 9.93
N ALA A 108 -18.76 -1.32 10.49
CA ALA A 108 -18.64 -1.03 11.91
C ALA A 108 -19.49 -1.93 12.82
N GLU A 109 -20.64 -2.40 12.33
CA GLU A 109 -21.59 -3.23 13.09
C GLU A 109 -21.44 -4.73 12.82
N TRP A 110 -20.41 -5.15 12.10
CA TRP A 110 -20.24 -6.56 11.77
C TRP A 110 -19.94 -7.42 13.00
N PRO A 111 -20.39 -8.69 13.01
CA PRO A 111 -20.00 -9.63 14.05
C PRO A 111 -18.47 -9.71 14.20
N PRO A 112 -17.92 -9.73 15.43
CA PRO A 112 -16.47 -9.65 15.66
C PRO A 112 -15.62 -10.73 14.97
N ALA A 113 -16.21 -11.91 14.70
CA ALA A 113 -15.55 -12.99 13.97
C ALA A 113 -15.42 -12.66 12.47
N LEU A 114 -16.51 -12.22 11.84
CA LEU A 114 -16.52 -11.81 10.43
C LEU A 114 -15.58 -10.62 10.22
N PHE A 115 -15.72 -9.57 11.05
CA PHE A 115 -14.92 -8.36 10.97
C PHE A 115 -13.42 -8.67 10.93
N ARG A 116 -12.94 -9.52 11.87
CA ARG A 116 -11.53 -9.94 11.92
C ARG A 116 -11.14 -10.80 10.72
N GLN A 117 -11.97 -11.74 10.31
CA GLN A 117 -11.67 -12.64 9.19
C GLN A 117 -11.53 -11.87 7.87
N VAL A 118 -12.48 -10.99 7.57
CA VAL A 118 -12.50 -10.21 6.33
C VAL A 118 -11.28 -9.28 6.27
N ASN A 119 -11.07 -8.50 7.33
CA ASN A 119 -9.96 -7.56 7.39
C ASN A 119 -8.60 -8.27 7.33
N ARG A 120 -8.45 -9.43 7.97
CA ARG A 120 -7.22 -10.23 7.87
C ARG A 120 -6.95 -10.71 6.45
N ARG A 121 -7.98 -11.15 5.72
CA ARG A 121 -7.84 -11.58 4.32
C ARG A 121 -7.51 -10.42 3.39
N VAL A 122 -8.21 -9.29 3.52
CA VAL A 122 -7.94 -8.08 2.73
C VAL A 122 -6.51 -7.59 2.99
N SER A 123 -6.10 -7.50 4.26
CA SER A 123 -4.74 -7.11 4.62
C SER A 123 -3.68 -8.09 4.07
N ALA A 124 -3.94 -9.40 4.11
CA ALA A 124 -3.04 -10.42 3.56
C ALA A 124 -2.85 -10.28 2.05
N VAL A 125 -3.91 -9.97 1.30
CA VAL A 125 -3.83 -9.76 -0.15
C VAL A 125 -2.94 -8.55 -0.47
N TRP A 126 -3.04 -7.46 0.28
CA TRP A 126 -2.15 -6.31 0.10
C TRP A 126 -0.70 -6.64 0.45
N VAL A 127 -0.46 -7.37 1.55
CA VAL A 127 0.89 -7.83 1.91
C VAL A 127 1.49 -8.70 0.81
N LEU A 128 0.73 -9.64 0.26
CA LEU A 128 1.17 -10.48 -0.85
C LEU A 128 1.44 -9.68 -2.13
N ALA A 129 0.61 -8.67 -2.41
CA ALA A 129 0.84 -7.76 -3.53
C ALA A 129 2.18 -7.04 -3.37
N PHE A 130 2.47 -6.44 -2.21
CA PHE A 130 3.75 -5.78 -1.96
C PHE A 130 4.93 -6.74 -2.02
N ALA A 131 4.79 -7.97 -1.52
CA ALA A 131 5.83 -8.99 -1.63
C ALA A 131 6.14 -9.34 -3.09
N ALA A 132 5.10 -9.54 -3.91
CA ALA A 132 5.25 -9.87 -5.32
C ALA A 132 5.90 -8.72 -6.12
N MET A 133 5.46 -7.49 -5.86
CA MET A 133 6.05 -6.31 -6.51
C MET A 133 7.52 -6.14 -6.08
N ALA A 134 7.81 -6.20 -4.78
CA ALA A 134 9.17 -6.07 -4.26
C ALA A 134 10.12 -7.12 -4.85
N ALA A 135 9.66 -8.36 -5.02
CA ALA A 135 10.44 -9.41 -5.67
C ALA A 135 10.72 -9.10 -7.15
N ALA A 136 9.74 -8.54 -7.87
CA ALA A 136 9.91 -8.16 -9.27
C ALA A 136 10.86 -6.96 -9.43
N ASP A 137 10.73 -5.93 -8.58
CA ASP A 137 11.63 -4.77 -8.60
C ASP A 137 13.02 -5.12 -8.07
N ALA A 138 13.17 -6.10 -7.18
CA ALA A 138 14.47 -6.68 -6.81
C ALA A 138 15.14 -7.34 -8.02
N ALA A 139 14.39 -8.13 -8.80
CA ALA A 139 14.91 -8.79 -9.99
C ALA A 139 15.44 -7.77 -11.02
N VAL A 140 14.71 -6.68 -11.25
CA VAL A 140 15.16 -5.57 -12.13
C VAL A 140 16.37 -4.83 -11.53
N THR A 141 16.37 -4.59 -10.21
CA THR A 141 17.44 -3.82 -9.55
C THR A 141 18.77 -4.57 -9.53
N PHE A 142 18.75 -5.89 -9.30
CA PHE A 142 19.96 -6.70 -9.12
C PHE A 142 20.34 -7.53 -10.35
N SER A 143 19.51 -7.57 -11.39
CA SER A 143 19.81 -8.26 -12.65
C SER A 143 19.60 -7.34 -13.86
N PRO A 144 20.67 -6.92 -14.55
CA PRO A 144 20.58 -6.11 -15.77
C PRO A 144 19.84 -6.79 -16.93
N ALA A 145 19.71 -8.12 -16.87
CA ALA A 145 19.01 -8.90 -17.90
C ALA A 145 17.48 -8.79 -17.80
N VAL A 146 16.94 -8.34 -16.66
CA VAL A 146 15.51 -8.25 -16.44
C VAL A 146 15.01 -6.85 -16.84
N PRO A 147 14.11 -6.74 -17.81
CA PRO A 147 13.65 -5.44 -18.28
C PRO A 147 12.64 -4.81 -17.31
N LEU A 148 12.70 -3.49 -17.15
CA LEU A 148 11.83 -2.73 -16.23
C LEU A 148 10.32 -2.95 -16.46
N TRP A 149 9.89 -3.16 -17.71
CA TRP A 149 8.47 -3.36 -18.02
C TRP A 149 7.90 -4.61 -17.32
N SER A 150 8.74 -5.60 -16.99
CA SER A 150 8.31 -6.81 -16.30
C SER A 150 7.84 -6.53 -14.87
N SER A 151 8.56 -5.70 -14.11
CA SER A 151 8.12 -5.31 -12.76
C SER A 151 6.90 -4.41 -12.80
N ILE A 152 6.79 -3.52 -13.80
CA ILE A 152 5.59 -2.71 -14.02
C ILE A 152 4.36 -3.60 -14.28
N ALA A 153 4.50 -4.65 -15.10
CA ALA A 153 3.40 -5.59 -15.37
C ALA A 153 2.95 -6.31 -14.09
N VAL A 154 3.91 -6.74 -13.25
CA VAL A 154 3.61 -7.33 -11.94
C VAL A 154 2.89 -6.33 -11.04
N SER A 155 3.33 -5.07 -10.95
CA SER A 155 2.65 -4.06 -10.14
C SER A 155 1.23 -3.79 -10.58
N ILE A 156 0.98 -3.70 -11.89
CA ILE A 156 -0.38 -3.49 -12.42
C ILE A 156 -1.28 -4.67 -12.05
N ALA A 157 -0.81 -5.90 -12.27
CA ALA A 157 -1.58 -7.10 -11.95
C ALA A 157 -1.86 -7.21 -10.44
N ALA A 158 -0.85 -6.99 -9.61
CA ALA A 158 -0.94 -7.06 -8.16
C ALA A 158 -1.90 -6.00 -7.59
N LEU A 159 -1.78 -4.75 -8.04
CA LEU A 159 -2.69 -3.65 -7.66
C LEU A 159 -4.12 -3.93 -8.10
N GLY A 160 -4.32 -4.34 -9.35
CA GLY A 160 -5.64 -4.68 -9.87
C GLY A 160 -6.31 -5.78 -9.05
N ALA A 161 -5.56 -6.83 -8.70
CA ALA A 161 -6.05 -7.91 -7.85
C ALA A 161 -6.39 -7.42 -6.43
N ALA A 162 -5.48 -6.67 -5.78
CA ALA A 162 -5.69 -6.19 -4.42
C ALA A 162 -6.88 -5.23 -4.30
N ILE A 163 -7.03 -4.30 -5.26
CA ILE A 163 -8.18 -3.39 -5.33
C ILE A 163 -9.47 -4.17 -5.58
N THR A 164 -9.45 -5.13 -6.50
CA THR A 164 -10.64 -5.95 -6.81
C THR A 164 -11.09 -6.75 -5.58
N VAL A 165 -10.17 -7.39 -4.87
CA VAL A 165 -10.49 -8.10 -3.63
C VAL A 165 -11.03 -7.14 -2.59
N THR A 166 -10.39 -5.99 -2.39
CA THR A 166 -10.82 -4.96 -1.43
C THR A 166 -12.26 -4.52 -1.68
N LEU A 167 -12.65 -4.34 -2.95
CA LEU A 167 -13.99 -3.84 -3.31
C LEU A 167 -15.06 -4.93 -3.31
N ARG A 168 -14.71 -6.16 -3.68
CA ARG A 168 -15.69 -7.23 -3.93
C ARG A 168 -15.83 -8.21 -2.78
N TYR A 169 -14.74 -8.54 -2.08
CA TYR A 169 -14.75 -9.59 -1.08
C TYR A 169 -15.56 -9.23 0.18
N PRO A 170 -15.43 -8.03 0.79
CA PRO A 170 -16.19 -7.69 2.00
C PRO A 170 -17.72 -7.76 1.81
N PRO A 171 -18.32 -7.18 0.74
CA PRO A 171 -19.76 -7.31 0.50
C PRO A 171 -20.23 -8.74 0.23
N LEU A 172 -19.41 -9.58 -0.41
CA LEU A 172 -19.75 -10.98 -0.65
C LEU A 172 -19.77 -11.77 0.66
N ALA A 173 -18.75 -11.58 1.50
CA ALA A 173 -18.67 -12.24 2.81
C ALA A 173 -19.82 -11.84 3.75
N ALA A 174 -20.30 -10.59 3.66
CA ALA A 174 -21.45 -10.14 4.42
C ALA A 174 -22.78 -10.77 3.96
N LYS A 175 -22.95 -11.06 2.65
CA LYS A 175 -24.16 -11.72 2.13
C LYS A 175 -24.31 -13.15 2.63
N ASP A 176 -23.19 -13.86 2.81
CA ASP A 176 -23.19 -15.25 3.28
C ASP A 176 -23.65 -15.38 4.75
N LEU A 177 -23.62 -14.30 5.55
CA LEU A 177 -24.19 -14.28 6.90
C LEU A 177 -25.73 -14.17 6.93
N ASN A 178 -26.32 -13.61 5.87
CA ASN A 178 -27.76 -13.35 5.80
C ASN A 178 -28.54 -14.49 5.12
N ARG A 179 -27.88 -15.62 4.86
CA ARG A 179 -28.44 -16.86 4.30
C ARG A 179 -28.50 -17.93 5.36
#